data_AF-A0A966THT8-F1
#
_entry.id   AF-A0A966THT8-F1
#
_cell.length_a   1.000
_cell.length_b   1.000
_cell.length_c   1.000
_cell.angle_alpha   90.00
_cell.angle_beta   90.00
_cell.angle_gamma   90.00
#
_symmetry.space_group_name_H-M   'P 1'
#
loop_
_entity.id
_entity.type
_entity.pdbx_description
1 polymer ?
#
loop_
_entity_poly.entity_id
_entity_poly.type
_entity_poly.pdbx_seq_one_letter_code
_entity_poly.pdbx_strand_id
1 'polypeptide(L)'
;LTVTSNKGCSDTSSVFIKVLKDPPVPNIFSPNGDGIHDTWIIPYLDSYPGCTVEVVNRYGYIVFRSVGYATPWDGKINGKDAPIGTYYFVIDPKNGRKKKAGYVDIIR
;
A
#
# COMPACT_ATOMS: atom_id res chain seq x y z
N LEU A 1 11.36 20.00 -27.47
CA LEU A 1 11.61 19.92 -28.92
C LEU A 1 10.36 20.43 -29.61
N THR A 2 10.44 21.62 -30.19
CA THR A 2 9.29 22.29 -30.82
C THR A 2 9.42 22.11 -32.32
N VAL A 3 8.44 21.47 -32.95
CA VAL A 3 8.37 21.32 -34.41
C VAL A 3 7.20 22.16 -34.89
N THR A 4 7.47 23.21 -35.66
CA THR A 4 6.45 24.14 -36.16
C THR A 4 6.08 23.76 -37.59
N SER A 5 4.86 23.28 -37.81
CA SER A 5 4.30 23.09 -39.15
C SER A 5 3.30 24.21 -39.49
N ASN A 6 3.27 24.58 -40.75
CA ASN A 6 2.65 25.77 -41.37
C ASN A 6 1.10 25.79 -41.38
N LYS A 7 0.43 25.15 -40.43
CA LYS A 7 -1.04 25.19 -40.24
C LYS A 7 -1.51 25.60 -38.85
N GLY A 8 -0.65 26.25 -38.05
CA GLY A 8 -1.09 26.95 -36.84
C GLY A 8 -1.68 26.09 -35.72
N CYS A 9 -1.55 24.77 -35.78
CA CYS A 9 -1.96 23.88 -34.70
C CYS A 9 -0.80 23.79 -33.69
N SER A 10 -0.92 24.45 -32.55
CA SER A 10 -0.06 24.25 -31.39
C SER A 10 -0.70 23.22 -30.49
N ASP A 11 -0.10 22.04 -30.42
CA ASP A 11 -0.46 21.02 -29.44
C ASP A 11 0.44 21.19 -28.21
N THR A 12 -0.16 21.47 -27.07
CA THR A 12 0.57 21.66 -25.80
C THR A 12 0.27 20.48 -24.91
N SER A 13 1.21 19.55 -24.80
CA SER A 13 1.10 18.43 -23.86
C SER A 13 1.78 18.80 -22.54
N SER A 14 0.99 18.94 -21.47
CA SER A 14 1.49 19.15 -20.11
C SER A 14 1.64 17.80 -19.39
N VAL A 15 2.86 17.47 -18.95
CA VAL A 15 3.13 16.27 -18.15
C VAL A 15 3.11 16.64 -16.67
N PHE A 16 2.18 16.06 -15.91
CA PHE A 16 2.13 16.22 -14.45
C PHE A 16 3.12 15.24 -13.79
N ILE A 17 4.19 15.78 -13.20
CA ILE A 17 5.15 14.98 -12.42
C ILE A 17 4.71 14.97 -10.96
N LYS A 18 4.08 13.87 -10.50
CA LYS A 18 3.76 13.66 -9.07
C LYS A 18 4.93 12.96 -8.38
N VAL A 19 5.62 13.65 -7.47
CA VAL A 19 6.69 13.06 -6.65
C VAL A 19 6.05 12.24 -5.52
N LEU A 20 6.12 10.92 -5.62
CA LEU A 20 5.64 10.02 -4.57
C LEU A 20 6.81 9.60 -3.65
N LYS A 21 6.64 9.79 -2.33
CA LYS A 21 7.60 9.31 -1.32
C LYS A 21 7.58 7.79 -1.23
N ASP A 22 8.71 7.20 -0.86
CA ASP A 22 8.79 5.77 -0.62
C ASP A 22 8.16 5.43 0.74
N PRO A 23 7.10 4.59 0.82
CA PRO A 23 6.41 4.35 2.08
C PRO A 23 7.26 3.47 3.01
N PRO A 24 7.62 3.94 4.22
CA PRO A 24 8.24 3.08 5.23
C PRO A 24 7.17 2.11 5.73
N VAL A 25 7.41 0.81 5.60
CA VAL A 25 6.42 -0.20 5.99
C VAL A 25 6.77 -0.71 7.38
N PRO A 26 5.94 -0.45 8.42
CA PRO A 26 6.16 -1.01 9.74
C PRO A 26 6.07 -2.53 9.70
N ASN A 27 6.88 -3.20 10.50
CA ASN A 27 6.90 -4.66 10.61
C ASN A 27 6.20 -5.18 11.88
N ILE A 28 5.53 -4.32 12.65
CA ILE A 28 4.84 -4.71 13.88
C ILE A 28 3.65 -3.78 14.17
N PHE A 29 2.56 -4.33 14.69
CA PHE A 29 1.44 -3.58 15.26
C PHE A 29 0.72 -4.42 16.33
N SER A 30 -0.06 -3.77 17.20
CA SER A 30 -0.65 -4.36 18.41
C SER A 30 -2.17 -4.14 18.46
N PRO A 31 -2.97 -4.93 17.71
CA PRO A 31 -4.43 -4.83 17.72
C PRO A 31 -5.02 -5.40 19.03
N ASN A 32 -4.88 -4.64 20.12
CA ASN A 32 -5.32 -4.98 21.48
C ASN A 32 -6.48 -4.08 21.96
N GLY A 33 -6.83 -3.04 21.21
CA GLY A 33 -7.93 -2.12 21.49
C GLY A 33 -7.59 -0.98 22.45
N ASP A 34 -6.31 -0.69 22.68
CA ASP A 34 -5.86 0.43 23.53
C ASP A 34 -5.77 1.77 22.77
N GLY A 35 -6.03 1.77 21.46
CA GLY A 35 -5.96 2.92 20.58
C GLY A 35 -4.56 3.22 20.02
N ILE A 36 -3.54 2.43 20.39
CA ILE A 36 -2.14 2.63 20.03
C ILE A 36 -1.68 1.49 19.12
N HIS A 37 -1.33 1.81 17.87
CA HIS A 37 -0.90 0.83 16.86
C HIS A 37 -1.89 -0.34 16.67
N ASP A 38 -3.19 -0.10 16.87
CA ASP A 38 -4.24 -1.11 16.67
C ASP A 38 -4.45 -1.48 15.20
N THR A 39 -4.00 -0.62 14.29
CA THR A 39 -4.07 -0.87 12.86
C THR A 39 -2.69 -0.73 12.24
N TRP A 40 -2.44 -1.50 11.19
CA TRP A 40 -1.18 -1.50 10.48
C TRP A 40 -1.09 -0.32 9.52
N ILE A 41 -0.79 0.87 10.04
CA ILE A 41 -0.73 2.09 9.23
C ILE A 41 0.59 2.12 8.44
N ILE A 42 0.51 2.30 7.11
CA ILE A 42 1.67 2.45 6.24
C ILE A 42 1.75 3.90 5.75
N PRO A 43 2.68 4.72 6.28
CA PRO A 43 2.79 6.13 5.91
C PRO A 43 3.00 6.33 4.40
N TYR A 44 2.35 7.35 3.84
CA TYR A 44 2.39 7.76 2.44
C TYR A 44 1.78 6.77 1.43
N LEU A 45 1.25 5.63 1.86
CA LEU A 45 0.65 4.66 0.95
C LEU A 45 -0.69 5.15 0.38
N ASP A 46 -1.39 6.01 1.11
CA ASP A 46 -2.55 6.79 0.67
C ASP A 46 -2.30 7.62 -0.60
N SER A 47 -1.05 8.03 -0.85
CA SER A 47 -0.66 8.75 -2.07
C SER A 47 -0.65 7.89 -3.34
N TYR A 48 -0.84 6.56 -3.19
CA TYR A 48 -0.91 5.55 -4.24
C TYR A 48 -2.33 4.96 -4.35
N PRO A 49 -3.31 5.67 -4.94
CA PRO A 49 -4.71 5.23 -4.94
C PRO A 49 -4.96 3.90 -5.69
N GLY A 50 -4.07 3.53 -6.60
CA GLY A 50 -4.14 2.27 -7.35
C GLY A 50 -3.32 1.14 -6.76
N CYS A 51 -2.61 1.33 -5.63
CA CYS A 51 -1.76 0.25 -5.09
C CYS A 51 -2.60 -0.94 -4.66
N THR A 52 -2.04 -2.15 -4.67
CA THR A 52 -2.65 -3.31 -4.03
C THR A 52 -1.82 -3.73 -2.84
N VAL A 53 -2.47 -3.95 -1.70
CA VAL A 53 -1.85 -4.52 -0.50
C VAL A 53 -2.44 -5.89 -0.28
N GLU A 54 -1.59 -6.91 -0.22
CA GLU A 54 -1.97 -8.29 0.05
C GLU A 54 -1.17 -8.77 1.26
N VAL A 55 -1.86 -9.34 2.24
CA VAL A 55 -1.24 -9.98 3.41
C VAL A 55 -1.62 -11.45 3.39
N VAL A 56 -0.63 -12.31 3.61
CA VAL A 56 -0.78 -13.76 3.65
C VAL A 56 -0.30 -14.31 4.99
N ASN A 57 -0.91 -15.41 5.42
CA ASN A 57 -0.42 -16.17 6.57
C ASN A 57 0.77 -17.07 6.19
N ARG A 58 1.33 -17.76 7.19
CA ARG A 58 2.46 -18.70 7.03
C ARG A 58 2.19 -19.87 6.06
N TYR A 59 0.93 -20.14 5.73
CA TYR A 59 0.51 -21.21 4.82
C TYR A 59 0.26 -20.69 3.40
N GLY A 60 0.47 -19.39 3.14
CA GLY A 60 0.26 -18.76 1.84
C GLY A 60 -1.18 -18.34 1.56
N TYR A 61 -2.10 -18.47 2.51
CA TYR A 61 -3.47 -17.98 2.33
C TYR A 61 -3.54 -16.48 2.50
N ILE A 62 -4.20 -15.78 1.57
CA ILE A 62 -4.51 -14.36 1.69
C ILE A 62 -5.48 -14.16 2.86
N VAL A 63 -5.07 -13.33 3.81
CA VAL A 63 -5.85 -12.98 5.01
C VAL A 63 -6.38 -11.55 4.97
N PHE A 64 -5.74 -10.69 4.18
CA PHE A 64 -6.18 -9.32 3.93
C PHE A 64 -5.80 -8.90 2.51
N ARG A 65 -6.68 -8.16 1.85
CA ARG A 65 -6.45 -7.59 0.52
C ARG A 65 -7.14 -6.24 0.39
N SER A 66 -6.46 -5.26 -0.17
CA SER A 66 -7.04 -3.96 -0.51
C SER A 66 -6.55 -3.44 -1.86
N VAL A 67 -7.40 -2.65 -2.52
CA VAL A 67 -7.02 -1.74 -3.60
C VAL A 67 -7.04 -0.33 -3.01
N GLY A 68 -5.94 0.39 -3.17
CA GLY A 68 -5.57 1.49 -2.28
C GLY A 68 -5.28 1.01 -0.86
N TYR A 69 -5.09 1.97 0.05
CA TYR A 69 -4.87 1.69 1.48
C TYR A 69 -5.56 2.73 2.38
N ALA A 70 -6.80 3.10 2.02
CA ALA A 70 -7.59 4.06 2.80
C ALA A 70 -8.04 3.49 4.16
N THR A 71 -8.28 2.18 4.21
CA THR A 71 -8.61 1.44 5.43
C THR A 71 -7.44 0.51 5.76
N PRO A 72 -6.61 0.86 6.75
CA PRO A 72 -5.52 0.01 7.20
C PRO A 72 -6.03 -1.33 7.73
N TRP A 73 -5.17 -2.35 7.72
CA TRP A 73 -5.53 -3.64 8.30
C TRP A 73 -5.57 -3.54 9.82
N ASP A 74 -6.66 -3.99 10.42
CA ASP A 74 -6.94 -3.98 11.86
C ASP A 74 -6.53 -5.27 12.58
N GLY A 75 -5.81 -6.16 11.88
CA GLY A 75 -5.46 -7.46 12.42
C GLY A 75 -6.63 -8.43 12.52
N LYS A 76 -7.73 -8.21 11.78
CA LYS A 76 -8.84 -9.18 11.66
C LYS A 76 -8.80 -9.96 10.36
N ILE A 77 -9.25 -11.21 10.42
CA ILE A 77 -9.42 -12.15 9.30
C ILE A 77 -10.87 -12.61 9.34
N ASN A 78 -11.66 -12.27 8.32
CA ASN A 78 -13.09 -12.56 8.26
C ASN A 78 -13.86 -12.10 9.53
N GLY A 79 -13.52 -10.91 10.05
CA GLY A 79 -14.13 -10.31 11.23
C GLY A 79 -13.66 -10.88 12.58
N LYS A 80 -12.77 -11.88 12.59
CA LYS A 80 -12.18 -12.45 13.81
C LYS A 80 -10.73 -12.01 13.97
N ASP A 81 -10.27 -11.94 15.21
CA ASP A 81 -8.89 -11.56 15.50
C ASP A 81 -7.89 -12.56 14.91
N ALA A 82 -6.91 -12.03 14.17
CA ALA A 82 -5.82 -12.82 13.65
C ALA A 82 -4.98 -13.38 14.81
N PRO A 83 -4.54 -14.65 14.76
CA PRO A 83 -3.59 -15.19 15.72
C PRO A 83 -2.31 -14.36 15.80
N ILE A 84 -1.72 -14.29 17.00
CA ILE A 84 -0.39 -13.70 17.21
C ILE A 84 0.63 -14.43 16.33
N GLY A 85 1.52 -13.66 15.72
CA GLY A 85 2.63 -14.18 14.92
C GLY A 85 2.90 -13.37 13.66
N THR A 86 3.78 -13.94 12.84
CA THR A 86 4.28 -13.31 11.63
C THR A 86 3.39 -13.58 10.43
N TYR A 87 3.06 -12.51 9.72
CA TYR A 87 2.37 -12.50 8.44
C TYR A 87 3.30 -11.91 7.39
N TYR A 88 3.06 -12.22 6.11
CA TYR A 88 3.85 -11.71 5.01
C TYR A 88 3.00 -10.81 4.14
N PHE A 89 3.60 -9.77 3.58
CA PHE A 89 2.87 -8.84 2.72
C PHE A 89 3.54 -8.66 1.37
N VAL A 90 2.72 -8.27 0.39
CA VAL A 90 3.13 -7.76 -0.91
C VAL A 90 2.35 -6.47 -1.19
N ILE A 91 3.08 -5.39 -1.45
CA ILE A 91 2.54 -4.10 -1.87
C ILE A 91 2.99 -3.87 -3.31
N ASP A 92 2.01 -3.77 -4.21
CA ASP A 92 2.24 -3.43 -5.62
C ASP A 92 1.73 -1.99 -5.86
N PRO A 93 2.63 -1.01 -6.08
CA PRO A 93 2.23 0.37 -6.31
C PRO A 93 1.41 0.63 -7.58
N LYS A 94 1.33 -0.33 -8.52
CA LYS A 94 0.61 -0.22 -9.81
C LYS A 94 0.95 1.03 -10.65
N ASN A 95 2.15 1.58 -10.48
CA ASN A 95 2.61 2.78 -11.17
C ASN A 95 4.02 2.62 -11.79
N GLY A 96 4.42 1.37 -12.06
CA GLY A 96 5.74 1.04 -12.62
C GLY A 96 6.89 0.97 -11.60
N ARG A 97 6.66 1.37 -10.33
CA ARG A 97 7.64 1.13 -9.25
C ARG A 97 7.71 -0.35 -8.85
N LYS A 98 8.83 -0.75 -8.28
CA LYS A 98 9.05 -2.12 -7.79
C LYS A 98 8.04 -2.44 -6.68
N LYS A 99 7.59 -3.71 -6.67
CA LYS A 99 6.80 -4.25 -5.57
C LYS A 99 7.64 -4.28 -4.30
N LYS A 100 7.00 -4.05 -3.16
CA LYS A 100 7.58 -4.24 -1.83
C LYS A 100 7.02 -5.50 -1.22
N ALA A 101 7.89 -6.30 -0.61
CA ALA A 101 7.50 -7.49 0.13
C ALA A 101 8.27 -7.54 1.44
N GLY A 102 7.68 -8.17 2.44
CA GLY A 102 8.26 -8.26 3.77
C GLY A 102 7.34 -9.00 4.71
N TYR A 103 7.53 -8.76 6.01
CA TYR A 103 6.74 -9.36 7.06
C TYR A 103 6.20 -8.30 8.01
N VAL A 104 5.10 -8.65 8.68
CA VAL A 104 4.50 -7.88 9.76
C VAL A 104 4.11 -8.83 10.89
N ASP A 105 4.51 -8.48 12.10
CA ASP A 105 4.18 -9.22 13.31
C ASP A 105 2.95 -8.62 13.98
N ILE A 106 2.01 -9.50 14.33
CA ILE A 106 0.91 -9.17 15.23
C ILE A 106 1.31 -9.59 16.63
N ILE A 107 1.35 -8.61 17.54
CA ILE A 107 1.50 -8.80 18.98
C ILE A 107 0.24 -8.32 19.72
N ARG A 108 0.07 -8.68 21.00
CA ARG A 108 -1.00 -8.16 21.86
C ARG A 108 -0.47 -7.96 23.27
#